data_AF-G0UDE6-F1
#
_entry.id   AF-G0UDE6-F1
#
_cell.length_a   1.000
_cell.length_b   1.000
_cell.length_c   1.000
_cell.angle_alpha   90.00
_cell.angle_beta   90.00
_cell.angle_gamma   90.00
#
_symmetry.space_group_name_H-M   'P 1'
#
loop_
_entity.id
_entity.type
_entity.pdbx_description
1 polymer ?
#
loop_
_entity_poly.entity_id
_entity_poly.type
_entity_poly.pdbx_seq_one_letter_code
_entity_poly.pdbx_strand_id
1 'polypeptide(L)'
;NVTAGANPVGIRRGIEKAVGTAIEELKAISKPIEGKESIAQVAAISSGDEEVGKLIAEAMERVGNDGVITIEESKGFATELDVVEGMQFDRGYSSPYMVTDPDKMEAILENPYILITDKKINNTQEILPILEQVVQQNRPLLIIAEDVEGEAQQTLVLNKLRGTFNVVAV
;
A
#
# COMPACT_ATOMS: atom_id res chain seq x y z
N ASN A 1 13.85 12.58 -34.76
CA ASN A 1 15.24 12.98 -34.44
C ASN A 1 16.25 11.85 -34.63
N VAL A 2 16.12 10.70 -33.97
CA VAL A 2 17.02 9.54 -34.24
C VAL A 2 16.88 9.01 -35.66
N THR A 3 15.65 8.84 -36.16
CA THR A 3 15.34 8.46 -37.56
C THR A 3 15.81 9.50 -38.59
N ALA A 4 16.13 10.72 -38.15
CA ALA A 4 16.68 11.79 -38.97
C ALA A 4 18.22 11.90 -38.85
N GLY A 5 18.88 10.90 -38.24
CA GLY A 5 20.34 10.81 -38.14
C GLY A 5 20.96 11.45 -36.88
N ALA A 6 20.16 11.97 -35.94
CA ALA A 6 20.72 12.55 -34.71
C ALA A 6 21.17 11.46 -33.73
N ASN A 7 22.31 11.70 -33.06
CA ASN A 7 22.92 10.77 -32.12
C ASN A 7 21.99 10.48 -30.92
N PRO A 8 21.56 9.23 -30.70
CA PRO A 8 20.70 8.86 -29.58
C PRO A 8 21.24 9.24 -28.20
N VAL A 9 22.55 9.15 -27.99
CA VAL A 9 23.20 9.54 -26.73
C VAL A 9 23.11 11.05 -26.51
N GLY A 10 23.27 11.83 -27.57
CA GLY A 10 23.12 13.29 -27.53
C GLY A 10 21.69 13.71 -27.21
N ILE A 11 20.70 13.02 -27.79
CA ILE A 11 19.27 13.26 -27.52
C ILE A 11 18.93 12.92 -26.08
N ARG A 12 19.33 11.73 -25.59
CA ARG A 12 19.11 11.32 -24.20
C ARG A 12 19.67 12.36 -23.23
N ARG A 13 20.92 12.78 -23.42
CA ARG A 13 21.55 13.81 -22.58
C ARG A 13 20.80 15.14 -22.64
N GLY A 14 20.28 15.52 -23.81
CA GLY A 14 19.45 16.72 -23.96
C GLY A 14 18.14 16.61 -23.17
N ILE A 15 17.47 15.46 -23.22
CA ILE A 15 16.26 15.17 -22.46
C ILE A 15 16.53 15.21 -20.96
N GLU A 16 17.58 14.52 -20.49
CA GLU A 16 17.94 14.52 -19.06
C GLU A 16 18.18 15.93 -18.53
N LYS A 17 18.88 16.78 -19.29
CA LYS A 17 19.09 18.19 -18.92
C LYS A 17 17.80 18.99 -18.91
N ALA A 18 16.97 18.84 -19.96
CA ALA A 18 15.71 19.56 -20.05
C ALA A 18 14.73 19.17 -18.92
N VAL A 19 14.66 17.87 -18.57
CA VAL A 19 13.89 17.37 -17.43
C VAL A 19 14.43 17.93 -16.12
N GLY A 20 15.75 17.97 -15.94
CA GLY A 20 16.37 18.58 -14.76
C GLY A 20 15.94 20.04 -14.57
N THR A 21 16.09 20.87 -15.60
CA THR A 21 15.66 22.28 -15.57
C THR A 21 14.15 22.41 -15.35
N ALA A 22 13.32 21.56 -15.97
CA ALA A 22 11.88 21.59 -15.76
C ALA A 22 11.49 21.27 -14.31
N ILE A 23 12.16 20.31 -13.66
CA ILE A 23 11.92 19.97 -12.25
C ILE A 23 12.30 21.15 -11.34
N GLU A 24 13.42 21.83 -11.61
CA GLU A 24 13.84 23.01 -10.84
C GLU A 24 12.80 24.14 -10.92
N GLU A 25 12.33 24.47 -12.13
CA GLU A 25 11.30 25.49 -12.32
C GLU A 25 9.96 25.10 -11.70
N LEU A 26 9.54 23.83 -11.84
CA LEU A 26 8.32 23.32 -11.21
C LEU A 26 8.38 23.44 -9.68
N LYS A 27 9.54 23.18 -9.06
CA LYS A 27 9.73 23.39 -7.62
C LYS A 27 9.65 24.87 -7.27
N ALA A 28 10.25 25.75 -8.07
CA ALA A 28 10.25 27.20 -7.83
C ALA A 28 8.86 27.83 -7.90
N ILE A 29 7.98 27.35 -8.79
CA ILE A 29 6.60 27.84 -8.90
C ILE A 29 5.61 27.10 -8.00
N SER A 30 6.03 26.01 -7.36
CA SER A 30 5.17 25.25 -6.45
C SER A 30 4.84 26.08 -5.23
N LYS A 31 3.58 26.01 -4.78
CA LYS A 31 3.12 26.67 -3.55
C LYS A 31 2.99 25.62 -2.46
N PRO A 32 3.84 25.65 -1.42
CA PRO A 32 3.68 24.78 -0.26
C PRO A 32 2.29 24.97 0.36
N ILE A 33 1.68 23.87 0.76
CA ILE A 33 0.39 23.85 1.43
C ILE A 33 0.68 23.81 2.92
N GLU A 34 0.33 24.87 3.63
CA GLU A 34 0.54 24.97 5.07
C GLU A 34 -0.78 25.30 5.77
N GLY A 35 -0.98 24.68 6.92
CA GLY A 35 -2.15 24.89 7.76
C GLY A 35 -3.40 24.16 7.29
N LYS A 36 -4.29 23.91 8.26
CA LYS A 36 -5.54 23.17 8.09
C LYS A 36 -6.45 23.74 6.99
N GLU A 37 -6.54 25.06 6.88
CA GLU A 37 -7.40 25.73 5.90
C GLU A 37 -6.98 25.45 4.46
N SER A 38 -5.67 25.55 4.17
CA SER A 38 -5.12 25.28 2.84
C SER A 38 -5.31 23.81 2.45
N ILE A 39 -5.11 22.90 3.41
CA ILE A 39 -5.33 21.45 3.22
C ILE A 39 -6.81 21.20 2.91
N ALA A 40 -7.73 21.76 3.70
CA ALA A 40 -9.16 21.60 3.50
C ALA A 40 -9.61 22.11 2.13
N GLN A 41 -9.08 23.25 1.69
CA GLN A 41 -9.41 23.83 0.39
C GLN A 41 -8.95 22.94 -0.77
N VAL A 42 -7.72 22.45 -0.74
CA VAL A 42 -7.20 21.59 -1.82
C VAL A 42 -7.88 20.23 -1.83
N ALA A 43 -8.15 19.67 -0.65
CA ALA A 43 -8.93 18.45 -0.52
C ALA A 43 -10.35 18.63 -1.07
N ALA A 44 -11.03 19.73 -0.74
CA ALA A 44 -12.38 20.03 -1.23
C ALA A 44 -12.43 20.23 -2.75
N ILE A 45 -11.43 20.90 -3.33
CA ILE A 45 -11.34 21.05 -4.80
C ILE A 45 -11.11 19.70 -5.48
N SER A 46 -10.30 18.83 -4.87
CA SER A 46 -9.96 17.52 -5.42
C SER A 46 -11.11 16.51 -5.31
N SER A 47 -11.86 16.56 -4.21
CA SER A 47 -13.04 15.72 -3.98
C SER A 47 -14.31 16.27 -4.65
N GLY A 48 -14.37 17.58 -4.89
CA GLY A 48 -15.59 18.28 -5.29
C GLY A 48 -16.58 18.51 -4.14
N ASP A 49 -16.16 18.30 -2.89
CA ASP A 49 -17.01 18.31 -1.70
C ASP A 49 -16.30 18.98 -0.50
N GLU A 50 -16.91 20.06 0.02
CA GLU A 50 -16.38 20.82 1.16
C GLU A 50 -16.36 20.04 2.49
N GLU A 51 -17.32 19.14 2.71
CA GLU A 51 -17.40 18.32 3.92
C GLU A 51 -16.26 17.30 3.93
N VAL A 52 -16.03 16.62 2.80
CA VAL A 52 -14.90 15.70 2.63
C VAL A 52 -13.57 16.43 2.81
N GLY A 53 -13.43 17.65 2.26
CA GLY A 53 -12.22 18.45 2.44
C GLY A 53 -11.93 18.77 3.91
N LYS A 54 -12.96 19.11 4.69
CA LYS A 54 -12.83 19.36 6.14
C LYS A 54 -12.42 18.10 6.90
N LEU A 55 -13.01 16.95 6.58
CA LEU A 55 -12.67 15.67 7.22
C LEU A 55 -11.23 15.26 6.96
N ILE A 56 -10.74 15.42 5.71
CA ILE A 56 -9.34 15.14 5.35
C ILE A 56 -8.39 16.05 6.13
N ALA A 57 -8.70 17.35 6.21
CA ALA A 57 -7.86 18.29 6.95
C ALA A 57 -7.83 18.01 8.45
N GLU A 58 -8.95 17.58 9.03
CA GLU A 58 -9.01 17.14 10.42
C GLU A 58 -8.23 15.83 10.64
N ALA A 59 -8.33 14.87 9.71
CA ALA A 59 -7.54 13.65 9.77
C ALA A 59 -6.04 13.96 9.79
N MET A 60 -5.55 14.76 8.84
CA MET A 60 -4.14 15.17 8.75
C MET A 60 -3.65 15.91 10.00
N GLU A 61 -4.49 16.71 10.64
CA GLU A 61 -4.13 17.39 11.91
C GLU A 61 -3.95 16.39 13.06
N ARG A 62 -4.75 15.32 13.10
CA ARG A 62 -4.66 14.28 14.14
C ARG A 62 -3.51 13.31 13.92
N VAL A 63 -3.27 12.86 12.68
CA VAL A 63 -2.23 11.87 12.36
C VAL A 63 -0.86 12.49 12.01
N GLY A 64 -0.82 13.79 11.72
CA GLY A 64 0.36 14.49 11.24
C GLY A 64 0.56 14.37 9.72
N ASN A 65 1.51 15.14 9.17
CA ASN A 65 1.75 15.17 7.71
C ASN A 65 2.22 13.84 7.12
N ASP A 66 2.89 13.01 7.93
CA ASP A 66 3.40 11.69 7.55
C ASP A 66 2.47 10.55 8.02
N GLY A 67 1.30 10.89 8.55
CA GLY A 67 0.33 9.91 9.03
C GLY A 67 -0.37 9.18 7.88
N VAL A 68 -0.76 7.94 8.14
CA VAL A 68 -1.46 7.10 7.16
C VAL A 68 -2.95 7.37 7.25
N ILE A 69 -3.57 7.67 6.12
CA ILE A 69 -5.03 7.83 6.00
C ILE A 69 -5.55 6.72 5.11
N THR A 70 -6.47 5.92 5.64
CA THR A 70 -7.20 4.88 4.90
C THR A 70 -8.66 5.26 4.77
N ILE A 71 -9.30 4.79 3.69
CA ILE A 71 -10.73 4.99 3.45
C ILE A 71 -11.38 3.62 3.50
N GLU A 72 -12.37 3.47 4.37
CA GLU A 72 -13.17 2.26 4.49
C GLU A 72 -14.62 2.54 4.11
N GLU A 73 -15.28 1.55 3.51
CA GLU A 73 -16.70 1.65 3.17
C GLU A 73 -17.55 1.42 4.44
N SER A 74 -18.25 2.46 4.89
CA SER A 74 -19.18 2.36 6.01
C SER A 74 -20.56 1.89 5.53
N LYS A 75 -21.24 1.10 6.38
CA LYS A 75 -22.66 0.72 6.17
C LYS A 75 -23.64 1.80 6.63
N GLY A 76 -23.14 2.86 7.27
CA GLY A 76 -23.94 4.01 7.71
C GLY A 76 -24.16 5.05 6.60
N PHE A 77 -25.02 6.02 6.89
CA PHE A 77 -25.27 7.17 5.99
C PHE A 77 -24.29 8.33 6.21
N ALA A 78 -23.57 8.33 7.35
CA ALA A 78 -22.64 9.39 7.71
C ALA A 78 -21.21 9.00 7.35
N THR A 79 -20.42 9.98 6.93
CA THR A 79 -18.97 9.85 6.83
C THR A 79 -18.37 10.17 8.19
N GLU A 80 -17.62 9.21 8.74
CA GLU A 80 -17.03 9.31 10.08
C GLU A 80 -15.50 9.33 9.96
N LEU A 81 -14.85 9.91 10.97
CA LEU A 81 -13.40 9.96 11.09
C LEU A 81 -12.98 9.24 12.37
N ASP A 82 -12.34 8.09 12.21
CA ASP A 82 -11.77 7.32 13.30
C ASP A 82 -10.25 7.38 13.27
N VAL A 83 -9.64 7.52 14.45
CA VAL A 83 -8.20 7.44 14.63
C VAL A 83 -7.91 6.20 15.44
N VAL A 84 -7.18 5.26 14.84
CA VAL A 84 -6.81 3.99 15.46
C VAL A 84 -5.29 3.87 15.53
N GLU A 85 -4.80 3.12 16.52
CA GLU A 85 -3.39 2.76 16.59
C GLU A 85 -3.06 1.75 15.48
N GLY A 86 -2.07 2.07 14.66
CA GLY A 86 -1.65 1.24 13.54
C GLY A 86 -0.31 1.70 12.97
N MET A 87 0.21 0.93 12.03
CA MET A 87 1.44 1.28 11.31
C MET A 87 1.39 0.79 9.88
N GLN A 88 2.11 1.49 9.00
CA GLN A 88 2.39 1.09 7.63
C GLN A 88 3.91 0.98 7.46
N PHE A 89 4.34 0.07 6.60
CA PHE A 89 5.73 -0.07 6.20
C PHE A 89 5.80 -0.39 4.71
N ASP A 90 6.93 -0.06 4.08
CA ASP A 90 7.12 -0.18 2.63
C ASP A 90 7.50 -1.60 2.21
N ARG A 91 6.57 -2.55 2.42
CA ARG A 91 6.64 -3.92 1.90
C ARG A 91 5.28 -4.37 1.38
N GLY A 92 5.29 -4.96 0.19
CA GLY A 92 4.10 -5.57 -0.41
C GLY A 92 4.08 -7.08 -0.22
N TYR A 93 2.96 -7.71 -0.60
CA TYR A 93 2.83 -9.17 -0.57
C TYR A 93 3.89 -9.86 -1.46
N SER A 94 4.36 -11.03 -1.03
CA SER A 94 5.41 -11.77 -1.74
C SER A 94 4.95 -12.36 -3.08
N SER A 95 3.63 -12.51 -3.29
CA SER A 95 3.07 -13.05 -4.53
C SER A 95 1.77 -12.35 -4.92
N PRO A 96 1.57 -11.97 -6.20
CA PRO A 96 0.30 -11.40 -6.70
C PRO A 96 -0.92 -12.30 -6.48
N TYR A 97 -0.71 -13.61 -6.30
CA TYR A 97 -1.80 -14.57 -6.03
C TYR A 97 -2.31 -14.51 -4.59
N MET A 98 -1.73 -13.68 -3.72
CA MET A 98 -2.19 -13.45 -2.35
C MET A 98 -3.25 -12.34 -2.22
N VAL A 99 -3.57 -11.67 -3.33
CA VAL A 99 -4.62 -10.66 -3.43
C VAL A 99 -5.99 -11.24 -3.04
N THR A 100 -6.80 -10.44 -2.37
CA THR A 100 -8.19 -10.76 -2.00
C THR A 100 -9.19 -9.91 -2.78
N ASP A 101 -8.80 -8.72 -3.21
CA ASP A 101 -9.55 -7.85 -4.12
C ASP A 101 -8.79 -7.78 -5.46
N PRO A 102 -9.17 -8.61 -6.47
CA PRO A 102 -8.50 -8.66 -7.76
C PRO A 102 -8.65 -7.38 -8.59
N ASP A 103 -9.67 -6.57 -8.33
CA ASP A 103 -9.91 -5.34 -9.09
C ASP A 103 -8.98 -4.23 -8.62
N LYS A 104 -8.76 -4.13 -7.30
CA LYS A 104 -7.82 -3.17 -6.71
C LYS A 104 -6.39 -3.69 -6.59
N MET A 105 -6.18 -4.99 -6.76
CA MET A 105 -4.92 -5.68 -6.46
C MET A 105 -4.49 -5.52 -5.00
N GLU A 106 -5.45 -5.62 -4.08
CA GLU A 106 -5.24 -5.44 -2.63
C GLU A 106 -5.44 -6.76 -1.86
N ALA A 107 -4.70 -6.94 -0.78
CA ALA A 107 -4.84 -8.06 0.15
C ALA A 107 -5.40 -7.57 1.48
N ILE A 108 -6.74 -7.57 1.60
CA ILE A 108 -7.50 -7.14 2.77
C ILE A 108 -7.81 -8.37 3.63
N LEU A 109 -7.36 -8.35 4.89
CA LEU A 109 -7.58 -9.43 5.84
C LEU A 109 -8.38 -8.91 7.04
N GLU A 110 -9.57 -9.48 7.25
CA GLU A 110 -10.39 -9.17 8.42
C GLU A 110 -9.98 -10.03 9.62
N ASN A 111 -9.72 -9.38 10.76
CA ASN A 111 -9.32 -10.04 12.01
C ASN A 111 -8.24 -11.14 11.81
N PRO A 112 -7.10 -10.85 11.15
CA PRO A 112 -6.08 -11.86 10.91
C PRO A 112 -5.31 -12.22 12.19
N TYR A 113 -4.74 -13.41 12.23
CA TYR A 113 -3.57 -13.67 13.05
C TYR A 113 -2.33 -13.08 12.38
N ILE A 114 -1.35 -12.66 13.18
CA ILE A 114 -0.09 -12.12 12.68
C ILE A 114 1.06 -12.99 13.21
N LEU A 115 1.77 -13.64 12.29
CA LEU A 115 3.01 -14.38 12.56
C LEU A 115 4.18 -13.47 12.17
N ILE A 116 5.08 -13.21 13.12
CA ILE A 116 6.26 -12.37 12.90
C ILE A 116 7.52 -13.20 13.17
N THR A 117 8.46 -13.18 12.23
CA THR A 117 9.77 -13.79 12.40
C THR A 117 10.85 -13.01 11.65
N ASP A 118 12.08 -13.06 12.15
CA ASP A 118 13.26 -12.49 11.50
C ASP A 118 13.97 -13.48 10.57
N LYS A 119 13.41 -14.68 10.38
CA LYS A 119 13.98 -15.75 9.55
C LYS A 119 13.32 -15.83 8.18
N LYS A 120 14.08 -16.31 7.21
CA LYS A 120 13.54 -16.79 5.93
C LYS A 120 12.75 -18.07 6.13
N ILE A 121 11.59 -18.16 5.49
CA ILE A 121 10.74 -19.36 5.48
C ILE A 121 10.84 -20.00 4.09
N ASN A 122 11.58 -21.11 4.01
CA ASN A 122 11.75 -21.86 2.76
C ASN A 122 10.89 -23.13 2.72
N ASN A 123 10.56 -23.68 3.90
CA ASN A 123 9.84 -24.95 4.05
C ASN A 123 8.59 -24.76 4.93
N THR A 124 7.43 -25.19 4.42
CA THR A 124 6.16 -25.14 5.14
C THR A 124 6.18 -25.94 6.46
N GLN A 125 7.01 -26.99 6.57
CA GLN A 125 7.14 -27.81 7.77
C GLN A 125 7.58 -27.00 9.00
N GLU A 126 8.34 -25.93 8.81
CA GLU A 126 8.81 -25.07 9.89
C GLU A 126 7.67 -24.29 10.57
N ILE A 127 6.60 -24.03 9.82
CA ILE A 127 5.43 -23.26 10.28
C ILE A 127 4.15 -24.11 10.36
N LEU A 128 4.20 -25.38 9.95
CA LEU A 128 3.05 -26.27 9.87
C LEU A 128 2.23 -26.34 11.18
N PRO A 129 2.84 -26.47 12.38
CA PRO A 129 2.07 -26.52 13.62
C PRO A 129 1.23 -25.27 13.87
N ILE A 130 1.73 -24.09 13.43
CA ILE A 130 1.02 -22.82 13.55
C ILE A 130 -0.10 -22.75 12.50
N LEU A 131 0.19 -23.17 11.27
CA LEU A 131 -0.81 -23.19 10.19
C LEU A 131 -2.02 -24.07 10.57
N GLU A 132 -1.79 -25.24 11.14
CA GLU A 132 -2.88 -26.14 11.58
C GLU A 132 -3.78 -25.49 12.62
N GLN A 133 -3.21 -24.77 13.60
CA GLN A 133 -3.99 -24.06 14.62
C GLN A 133 -4.80 -22.91 14.04
N VAL A 134 -4.25 -22.17 13.08
CA VAL A 134 -4.96 -21.03 12.47
C VAL A 134 -6.08 -21.51 11.54
N VAL A 135 -5.83 -22.56 10.75
CA VAL A 135 -6.84 -23.17 9.86
C VAL A 135 -8.03 -23.69 10.67
N GLN A 136 -7.81 -24.30 11.84
CA GLN A 136 -8.89 -24.76 12.72
C GLN A 136 -9.80 -23.63 13.20
N GLN A 137 -9.27 -22.41 13.33
CA GLN A 137 -10.04 -21.24 13.75
C GLN A 137 -10.73 -20.53 12.58
N ASN A 138 -10.49 -20.97 11.34
CA ASN A 138 -11.02 -20.37 10.12
C ASN A 138 -10.81 -18.84 10.05
N ARG A 139 -9.64 -18.38 10.49
CA ARG A 139 -9.23 -16.98 10.45
C ARG A 139 -8.07 -16.77 9.48
N PRO A 140 -7.95 -15.60 8.84
CA PRO A 140 -6.83 -15.32 7.96
C PRO A 140 -5.50 -15.22 8.72
N LEU A 141 -4.38 -15.41 8.01
CA LEU A 141 -3.02 -15.26 8.53
C LEU A 141 -2.22 -14.25 7.73
N LEU A 142 -1.64 -13.27 8.42
CA LEU A 142 -0.57 -12.43 7.92
C LEU A 142 0.78 -12.97 8.42
N ILE A 143 1.71 -13.23 7.51
CA ILE A 143 3.08 -13.63 7.83
C ILE A 143 3.99 -12.46 7.49
N ILE A 144 4.75 -11.98 8.46
CA ILE A 144 5.81 -10.98 8.29
C ILE A 144 7.14 -11.69 8.56
N ALA A 145 7.95 -11.86 7.53
CA ALA A 145 9.21 -12.59 7.60
C ALA A 145 10.35 -11.80 6.92
N GLU A 146 11.60 -12.25 7.06
CA GLU A 146 12.68 -11.72 6.20
C GLU A 146 12.37 -12.01 4.72
N ASP A 147 11.88 -13.22 4.46
CA ASP A 147 11.54 -13.71 3.13
C ASP A 147 10.66 -14.96 3.21
N VAL A 148 9.82 -15.18 2.18
CA VAL A 148 9.04 -16.41 2.01
C VAL A 148 9.20 -16.89 0.58
N GLU A 149 10.03 -17.90 0.39
CA GLU A 149 10.45 -18.37 -0.93
C GLU A 149 10.26 -19.88 -1.10
N GLY A 150 10.52 -20.38 -2.31
CA GLY A 150 10.63 -21.80 -2.60
C GLY A 150 9.33 -22.59 -2.37
N GLU A 151 9.45 -23.73 -1.69
CA GLU A 151 8.33 -24.65 -1.45
C GLU A 151 7.26 -24.03 -0.55
N ALA A 152 7.68 -23.27 0.47
CA ALA A 152 6.75 -22.59 1.37
C ALA A 152 5.83 -21.63 0.62
N GLN A 153 6.40 -20.76 -0.22
CA GLN A 153 5.62 -19.79 -0.99
C GLN A 153 4.62 -20.49 -1.93
N GLN A 154 5.06 -21.52 -2.65
CA GLN A 154 4.19 -22.29 -3.55
C GLN A 154 3.03 -22.95 -2.81
N THR A 155 3.31 -23.51 -1.64
CA THR A 155 2.31 -24.18 -0.80
C THR A 155 1.27 -23.18 -0.29
N LEU A 156 1.71 -22.02 0.21
CA LEU A 156 0.81 -20.97 0.71
C LEU A 156 -0.09 -20.41 -0.41
N VAL A 157 0.50 -20.10 -1.58
CA VAL A 157 -0.26 -19.61 -2.74
C VAL A 157 -1.28 -20.63 -3.22
N LEU A 158 -0.91 -21.90 -3.33
CA LEU A 158 -1.81 -22.95 -3.79
C LEU A 158 -2.98 -23.17 -2.83
N ASN A 159 -2.76 -23.07 -1.52
CA ASN A 159 -3.84 -23.15 -0.53
C ASN A 159 -4.75 -21.92 -0.55
N LYS A 160 -4.20 -20.73 -0.78
CA LYS A 160 -4.97 -19.50 -1.01
C LYS A 160 -5.88 -19.62 -2.23
N LEU A 161 -5.34 -20.05 -3.38
CA LEU A 161 -6.08 -20.22 -4.63
C LEU A 161 -7.19 -21.27 -4.54
N ARG A 162 -7.00 -22.30 -3.70
CA ARG A 162 -8.02 -23.32 -3.43
C ARG A 162 -9.12 -22.85 -2.47
N GLY A 163 -8.97 -21.68 -1.86
CA GLY A 163 -9.89 -21.16 -0.85
C GLY A 163 -9.85 -21.91 0.48
N THR A 164 -8.91 -22.84 0.68
CA THR A 164 -8.77 -23.60 1.93
C THR A 164 -8.20 -22.77 3.07
N PHE A 165 -7.35 -21.78 2.74
CA PHE A 165 -6.65 -21.00 3.75
C PHE A 165 -6.33 -19.59 3.23
N ASN A 166 -6.86 -18.57 3.90
CA ASN A 166 -6.59 -17.19 3.55
C ASN A 166 -5.28 -16.71 4.20
N VAL A 167 -4.20 -16.67 3.43
CA VAL A 167 -2.88 -16.25 3.90
C VAL A 167 -2.27 -15.17 3.01
N VAL A 168 -1.50 -14.28 3.62
CA VAL A 168 -0.68 -13.27 2.96
C VAL A 168 0.69 -13.27 3.63
N ALA A 169 1.76 -13.29 2.84
CA ALA A 169 3.12 -13.16 3.32
C ALA A 169 3.74 -11.85 2.80
N VAL A 170 4.46 -11.16 3.68
CA VAL A 170 5.08 -9.85 3.46
C VAL A 170 6.52 -9.88 3.94
#